data_AF-A0A6B2Z7J3-F1
#
_entry.id   AF-A0A6B2Z7J3-F1
#
_cell.length_a   1.000
_cell.length_b   1.000
_cell.length_c   1.000
_cell.angle_alpha   90.00
_cell.angle_beta   90.00
_cell.angle_gamma   90.00
#
_symmetry.space_group_name_H-M   'P 1'
#
loop_
_entity.id
_entity.type
_entity.pdbx_description
1 polymer ?
#
loop_
_entity_poly.entity_id
_entity_poly.type
_entity_poly.pdbx_seq_one_letter_code
_entity_poly.pdbx_strand_id
1 'polypeptide(L)'
;MTPRLDAISIITADLAASLAFYRRLGLDIPDGAESAPHVEVTLPGGQRLLWDTEEVIASFDPDWERPAGGERVALAFVCDSPQEVDSVYAELTGAGYTGHLKPWDAVWGQRYAVVLDPDGCGVSLFAAADAS
;
A
#
# COMPACT_ATOMS: atom_id res chain seq x y z
N MET A 1 -1.23 -31.84 -1.68
CA MET A 1 -0.52 -30.63 -2.15
C MET A 1 -0.82 -29.50 -1.17
N THR A 2 0.16 -28.68 -0.85
CA THR A 2 0.01 -27.57 0.12
C THR A 2 -0.16 -26.25 -0.64
N PRO A 3 -1.22 -25.46 -0.37
CA PRO A 3 -1.38 -24.13 -0.93
C PRO A 3 -0.19 -23.21 -0.60
N ARG A 4 0.08 -22.23 -1.48
CA ARG A 4 1.09 -21.20 -1.28
C ARG A 4 0.44 -19.83 -1.38
N LEU A 5 0.89 -18.88 -0.57
CA LEU A 5 0.50 -17.47 -0.74
C LEU A 5 1.10 -16.98 -2.05
N ASP A 6 0.23 -16.52 -2.95
CA ASP A 6 0.61 -16.05 -4.29
C ASP A 6 0.40 -14.55 -4.48
N ALA A 7 -0.59 -13.98 -3.79
CA ALA A 7 -0.91 -12.58 -3.97
C ALA A 7 -1.66 -11.96 -2.78
N ILE A 8 -1.61 -10.64 -2.70
CA ILE A 8 -2.43 -9.81 -1.81
C ILE A 8 -3.27 -8.90 -2.72
N SER A 9 -4.60 -8.83 -2.52
CA SER A 9 -5.47 -7.92 -3.27
C SER A 9 -5.88 -6.72 -2.43
N ILE A 10 -5.91 -5.55 -3.05
CA ILE A 10 -6.50 -4.32 -2.53
C ILE A 10 -7.79 -4.07 -3.28
N ILE A 11 -8.90 -3.94 -2.55
CA ILE A 11 -10.18 -3.52 -3.12
C ILE A 11 -10.20 -1.99 -3.11
N THR A 12 -10.50 -1.37 -4.26
CA THR A 12 -10.41 0.09 -4.41
C THR A 12 -11.67 0.72 -4.99
N ALA A 13 -12.05 1.88 -4.45
CA ALA A 13 -13.14 2.71 -4.96
C ALA A 13 -12.76 3.48 -6.22
N ASP A 14 -11.48 3.86 -6.32
CA ASP A 14 -10.91 4.66 -7.40
C ASP A 14 -9.56 4.06 -7.78
N LEU A 15 -9.59 3.19 -8.79
CA LEU A 15 -8.41 2.48 -9.26
C LEU A 15 -7.32 3.46 -9.70
N ALA A 16 -7.66 4.53 -10.41
CA ALA A 16 -6.66 5.49 -10.89
C ALA A 16 -5.95 6.18 -9.72
N ALA A 17 -6.69 6.57 -8.67
CA ALA A 17 -6.11 7.15 -7.46
C ALA A 17 -5.22 6.15 -6.72
N SER A 18 -5.67 4.89 -6.56
CA SER A 18 -4.88 3.85 -5.90
C SER A 18 -3.58 3.56 -6.64
N LEU A 19 -3.62 3.34 -7.96
CA LEU A 19 -2.42 3.11 -8.75
C LEU A 19 -1.47 4.31 -8.72
N ALA A 20 -2.00 5.54 -8.76
CA ALA A 20 -1.16 6.75 -8.64
C ALA A 20 -0.46 6.86 -7.28
N PHE A 21 -1.10 6.41 -6.19
CA PHE A 21 -0.46 6.31 -4.88
C PHE A 21 0.68 5.28 -4.89
N TYR A 22 0.44 4.06 -5.37
CA TYR A 22 1.46 3.01 -5.34
C TYR A 22 2.62 3.24 -6.32
N ARG A 23 2.40 3.96 -7.43
CA ARG A 23 3.51 4.42 -8.31
C ARG A 23 4.49 5.34 -7.56
N ARG A 24 4.02 6.16 -6.61
CA ARG A 24 4.89 7.01 -5.77
C ARG A 24 5.76 6.22 -4.79
N LEU A 25 5.35 5.00 -4.47
CA LEU A 25 6.13 4.06 -3.66
C LEU A 25 7.09 3.21 -4.51
N GLY A 26 7.24 3.54 -5.80
CA GLY A 26 8.20 2.90 -6.69
C GLY A 26 7.70 1.61 -7.33
N LEU A 27 6.40 1.27 -7.26
CA LEU A 27 5.87 0.13 -8.00
C LEU A 27 5.83 0.45 -9.50
N ASP A 28 6.35 -0.47 -10.31
CA ASP A 28 6.32 -0.42 -11.76
C ASP A 28 4.92 -0.82 -12.29
N ILE A 29 3.97 0.09 -12.13
CA ILE A 29 2.59 -0.07 -12.59
C ILE A 29 2.48 0.53 -14.01
N PRO A 30 2.20 -0.28 -15.06
CA PRO A 30 2.14 0.20 -16.44
C PRO A 30 1.16 1.36 -16.64
N ASP A 31 1.48 2.28 -17.55
CA ASP A 31 0.55 3.32 -18.00
C ASP A 31 -0.68 2.68 -18.66
N GLY A 32 -1.87 3.26 -18.43
CA GLY A 32 -3.13 2.74 -18.96
C GLY A 32 -3.73 1.58 -18.16
N ALA A 33 -3.05 1.08 -17.13
CA ALA A 33 -3.57 0.02 -16.26
C ALA A 33 -4.90 0.41 -15.58
N GLU A 34 -5.11 1.70 -15.33
CA GLU A 34 -6.36 2.27 -14.81
C GLU A 34 -7.60 2.03 -15.69
N SER A 35 -7.43 1.59 -16.95
CA SER A 35 -8.54 1.22 -17.83
C SER A 35 -9.06 -0.20 -17.64
N ALA A 36 -8.33 -1.04 -16.89
CA ALA A 36 -8.73 -2.40 -16.57
C ALA A 36 -9.52 -2.42 -15.26
N PRO A 37 -10.51 -3.33 -15.10
CA PRO A 37 -11.25 -3.45 -13.85
C PRO A 37 -10.46 -4.22 -12.76
N HIS A 38 -9.38 -4.87 -13.17
CA HIS A 38 -8.45 -5.65 -12.36
C HIS A 38 -7.01 -5.40 -12.84
N VAL A 39 -6.09 -5.13 -11.92
CA VAL A 39 -4.68 -4.85 -12.23
C VAL A 39 -3.78 -5.71 -11.36
N GLU A 40 -2.68 -6.20 -11.92
CA GLU A 40 -1.68 -6.97 -11.19
C GLU A 40 -0.29 -6.42 -11.42
N VAL A 41 0.53 -6.47 -10.36
CA VAL A 41 1.98 -6.26 -10.47
C VAL A 41 2.72 -7.37 -9.75
N THR A 42 3.78 -7.87 -10.37
CA THR A 42 4.70 -8.82 -9.75
C THR A 42 5.79 -8.05 -9.00
N LEU A 43 5.86 -8.24 -7.69
CA LEU A 43 6.86 -7.62 -6.83
C LEU A 43 8.24 -8.30 -6.99
N PRO A 44 9.32 -7.62 -6.60
CA PRO A 44 10.61 -8.28 -6.42
C PRO A 44 10.46 -9.51 -5.51
N GLY A 45 10.89 -10.68 -6.00
CA GLY A 45 10.71 -11.96 -5.30
C GLY A 45 9.52 -12.79 -5.77
N GLY A 46 8.70 -12.28 -6.69
CA GLY A 46 7.69 -13.05 -7.42
C GLY A 46 6.30 -13.10 -6.79
N GLN A 47 6.09 -12.49 -5.61
CA GLN A 47 4.76 -12.32 -5.05
C GLN A 47 3.98 -11.26 -5.85
N ARG A 48 2.67 -11.41 -5.99
CA ARG A 48 1.83 -10.44 -6.70
C ARG A 48 1.10 -9.51 -5.73
N LEU A 49 0.93 -8.26 -6.15
CA LEU A 49 -0.05 -7.33 -5.59
C LEU A 49 -1.11 -7.09 -6.66
N LEU A 50 -2.38 -7.18 -6.30
CA LEU A 50 -3.49 -6.92 -7.22
C LEU A 50 -4.37 -5.79 -6.71
N TRP A 51 -5.09 -5.19 -7.64
CA TRP A 51 -6.15 -4.24 -7.39
C TRP A 51 -7.42 -4.72 -8.05
N ASP A 52 -8.50 -4.74 -7.28
CA ASP A 52 -9.84 -5.07 -7.76
C ASP A 52 -10.75 -3.86 -7.52
N THR A 53 -11.45 -3.41 -8.56
CA THR A 53 -12.52 -2.42 -8.37
C THR A 53 -13.67 -3.03 -7.57
N GLU A 54 -14.43 -2.22 -6.85
CA GLU A 54 -15.62 -2.70 -6.14
C GLU A 54 -16.65 -3.36 -7.08
N GLU A 55 -16.71 -2.94 -8.35
CA GLU A 55 -17.55 -3.58 -9.37
C GLU A 55 -17.12 -5.03 -9.65
N VAL A 56 -15.80 -5.29 -9.70
CA VAL A 56 -15.27 -6.65 -9.84
C VAL A 56 -15.67 -7.50 -8.64
N ILE A 57 -15.50 -6.99 -7.43
CA ILE A 57 -15.91 -7.70 -6.21
C ILE A 57 -17.41 -8.00 -6.23
N ALA A 58 -18.25 -7.01 -6.52
CA ALA A 58 -19.70 -7.17 -6.57
C ALA A 58 -20.18 -8.18 -7.65
N SER A 59 -19.38 -8.42 -8.70
CA SER A 59 -19.72 -9.38 -9.75
C SER A 59 -19.73 -10.83 -9.27
N PHE A 60 -18.99 -11.16 -8.21
CA PHE A 60 -18.90 -12.51 -7.66
C PHE A 60 -19.21 -12.60 -6.16
N ASP A 61 -19.25 -11.48 -5.46
CA ASP A 61 -19.67 -11.34 -4.05
C ASP A 61 -20.64 -10.15 -3.91
N PRO A 62 -21.91 -10.29 -4.38
CA PRO A 62 -22.85 -9.18 -4.47
C PRO A 62 -23.32 -8.63 -3.11
N ASP A 63 -23.09 -9.39 -2.03
CA ASP A 63 -23.43 -8.99 -0.66
C ASP A 63 -22.23 -8.31 0.04
N TRP A 64 -21.10 -8.14 -0.65
CA TRP A 64 -19.94 -7.45 -0.10
C TRP A 64 -20.27 -5.98 0.20
N GLU A 65 -19.93 -5.55 1.41
CA GLU A 65 -20.00 -4.17 1.84
C GLU A 65 -18.62 -3.69 2.27
N ARG A 66 -18.29 -2.44 1.91
CA ARG A 66 -17.04 -1.82 2.33
C ARG A 66 -16.94 -1.82 3.85
N PRO A 67 -15.84 -2.34 4.45
CA PRO A 67 -15.68 -2.35 5.90
C PRO A 67 -15.71 -0.94 6.50
N ALA A 68 -16.53 -0.75 7.53
CA ALA A 68 -16.55 0.48 8.32
C ALA A 68 -15.48 0.43 9.44
N GLY A 69 -14.27 0.89 9.12
CA GLY A 69 -13.20 1.18 10.09
C GLY A 69 -12.22 0.04 10.40
N GLY A 70 -11.06 0.44 10.93
CA GLY A 70 -10.01 -0.44 11.47
C GLY A 70 -9.16 -1.14 10.41
N GLU A 71 -7.85 -0.93 10.47
CA GLU A 71 -6.89 -1.69 9.67
C GLU A 71 -6.69 -3.11 10.24
N ARG A 72 -6.86 -4.14 9.40
CA ARG A 72 -6.52 -5.53 9.75
C ARG A 72 -5.22 -6.00 9.11
N VAL A 73 -4.87 -5.42 7.96
CA VAL A 73 -3.69 -5.75 7.17
C VAL A 73 -3.09 -4.43 6.71
N ALA A 74 -1.78 -4.28 6.92
CA ALA A 74 -0.96 -3.18 6.46
C ALA A 74 0.02 -3.67 5.40
N LEU A 75 0.37 -2.81 4.45
CA LEU A 75 1.51 -3.05 3.56
C LEU A 75 2.72 -2.29 4.07
N ALA A 76 3.86 -2.97 4.18
CA ALA A 76 5.09 -2.39 4.72
C ALA A 76 6.16 -2.26 3.64
N PHE A 77 6.63 -1.04 3.43
CA PHE A 77 7.67 -0.67 2.47
C PHE A 77 8.96 -0.37 3.22
N VAL A 78 10.02 -1.09 2.83
CA VAL A 78 11.36 -0.80 3.31
C VAL A 78 11.94 0.38 2.54
N CYS A 79 12.51 1.33 3.26
CA CYS A 79 13.33 2.42 2.77
C CYS A 79 14.82 2.09 3.01
N ASP A 80 15.70 2.67 2.21
CA ASP A 80 17.15 2.49 2.27
C ASP A 80 17.75 3.10 3.54
N SER A 81 17.10 4.09 4.15
CA SER A 81 17.60 4.78 5.35
C SER A 81 16.50 5.40 6.22
N PRO A 82 16.77 5.68 7.51
CA PRO A 82 15.88 6.46 8.36
C PRO A 82 15.47 7.80 7.74
N GLN A 83 16.39 8.51 7.08
CA GLN A 83 16.11 9.81 6.48
C GLN A 83 15.18 9.70 5.28
N GLU A 84 15.23 8.59 4.55
CA GLU A 84 14.29 8.33 3.45
C GLU A 84 12.86 8.08 3.97
N VAL A 85 12.69 7.42 5.13
CA VAL A 85 11.36 7.29 5.76
C VAL A 85 10.71 8.66 5.97
N ASP A 86 11.45 9.60 6.54
CA ASP A 86 10.98 10.98 6.75
C ASP A 86 10.68 11.70 5.43
N SER A 87 11.54 11.54 4.42
CA SER A 87 11.39 12.16 3.11
C SER A 87 10.16 11.66 2.37
N VAL A 88 9.97 10.34 2.28
CA VAL A 88 8.83 9.72 1.60
C VAL A 88 7.52 10.05 2.32
N TYR A 89 7.52 10.04 3.66
CA TYR A 89 6.35 10.48 4.42
C TYR A 89 5.98 11.94 4.11
N ALA A 90 6.96 12.83 4.07
CA ALA A 90 6.73 14.24 3.74
C ALA A 90 6.24 14.43 2.30
N GLU A 91 6.77 13.67 1.34
CA GLU A 91 6.30 13.69 -0.06
C GLU A 91 4.83 13.27 -0.15
N LEU A 92 4.47 12.12 0.43
CA LEU A 92 3.11 11.57 0.33
C LEU A 92 2.09 12.49 1.01
N THR A 93 2.41 12.99 2.21
CA THR A 93 1.54 13.94 2.90
C THR A 93 1.46 15.30 2.20
N GLY A 94 2.57 15.76 1.60
CA GLY A 94 2.59 16.95 0.75
C GLY A 94 1.78 16.80 -0.54
N ALA A 95 1.65 15.58 -1.07
CA ALA A 95 0.78 15.25 -2.20
C ALA A 95 -0.71 15.12 -1.81
N GLY A 96 -1.05 15.26 -0.53
CA GLY A 96 -2.42 15.25 -0.02
C GLY A 96 -2.89 13.91 0.57
N TYR A 97 -2.03 12.90 0.66
CA TYR A 97 -2.38 11.63 1.32
C TYR A 97 -2.39 11.78 2.84
N THR A 98 -3.18 10.94 3.51
CA THR A 98 -3.36 11.04 4.96
C THR A 98 -2.16 10.44 5.70
N GLY A 99 -1.45 11.27 6.46
CA GLY A 99 -0.43 10.80 7.39
C GLY A 99 -1.08 10.28 8.68
N HIS A 100 -1.09 8.96 8.90
CA HIS A 100 -1.69 8.36 10.10
C HIS A 100 -0.77 8.48 11.32
N LEU A 101 0.51 8.10 11.18
CA LEU A 101 1.54 8.22 12.22
C LEU A 101 2.79 8.88 11.62
N LYS A 102 3.18 10.04 12.18
CA LYS A 102 4.41 10.76 11.80
C LYS A 102 5.65 9.91 12.10
N PRO A 103 6.76 10.08 11.36
CA PRO A 103 8.00 9.34 11.59
C PRO A 103 8.45 9.33 13.06
N TRP A 104 8.76 8.14 13.57
CA TRP A 104 9.27 7.93 14.92
C TRP A 104 10.28 6.79 14.98
N ASP A 105 11.09 6.74 16.04
CA ASP A 105 11.99 5.63 16.30
C ASP A 105 11.26 4.58 17.13
N ALA A 106 10.93 3.47 16.49
CA ALA A 106 10.18 2.41 17.11
C ALA A 106 11.04 1.56 18.04
N VAL A 107 10.44 1.05 19.13
CA VAL A 107 11.13 0.26 20.16
C VAL A 107 11.76 -1.04 19.65
N TRP A 108 11.40 -1.47 18.44
CA TRP A 108 11.96 -2.64 17.75
C TRP A 108 13.12 -2.29 16.79
N GLY A 109 13.69 -1.08 16.89
CA GLY A 109 14.92 -0.72 16.18
C GLY A 109 14.72 -0.28 14.73
N GLN A 110 13.62 0.39 14.44
CA GLN A 110 13.32 0.92 13.10
C GLN A 110 12.90 2.38 13.18
N ARG A 111 13.34 3.18 12.21
CA ARG A 111 12.64 4.42 11.87
C ARG A 111 11.36 4.01 11.16
N TYR A 112 10.21 4.51 11.61
CA TYR A 112 8.91 4.01 11.17
C TYR A 112 7.94 5.17 10.97
N ALA A 113 7.07 5.07 9.97
CA ALA A 113 5.96 6.00 9.73
C ALA A 113 4.78 5.23 9.14
N VAL A 114 3.56 5.78 9.24
CA VAL A 114 2.37 5.19 8.61
C VAL A 114 1.58 6.27 7.88
N VAL A 115 1.30 6.05 6.60
CA VAL A 115 0.32 6.81 5.80
C VAL A 115 -0.88 5.93 5.48
N LEU A 116 -1.97 6.52 4.98
CA LEU A 116 -3.09 5.79 4.42
C LEU A 116 -3.09 5.94 2.90
N ASP A 117 -3.39 4.85 2.20
CA ASP A 117 -3.73 4.88 0.78
C ASP A 117 -5.09 5.59 0.56
N PRO A 118 -5.53 5.80 -0.70
CA PRO A 118 -6.78 6.50 -1.00
C PRO A 118 -8.05 5.86 -0.42
N ASP A 119 -8.02 4.55 -0.14
CA ASP A 119 -9.16 3.79 0.40
C ASP A 119 -9.06 3.60 1.93
N GLY A 120 -7.98 4.08 2.55
CA GLY A 120 -7.77 4.06 3.99
C GLY A 120 -6.96 2.86 4.50
N CYS A 121 -6.35 2.07 3.62
CA CYS A 121 -5.42 1.00 4.02
C CYS A 121 -4.13 1.61 4.55
N GLY A 122 -3.60 1.08 5.66
CA GLY A 122 -2.34 1.58 6.20
C GLY A 122 -1.15 1.07 5.39
N VAL A 123 -0.24 2.01 5.16
CA VAL A 123 1.01 1.78 4.45
C VAL A 123 2.15 2.27 5.33
N SER A 124 2.91 1.31 5.83
CA SER A 124 4.07 1.55 6.69
C SER A 124 5.29 1.83 5.85
N LEU A 125 6.04 2.87 6.22
CA LEU A 125 7.37 3.17 5.71
C LEU A 125 8.37 2.88 6.82
N PHE A 126 9.42 2.12 6.54
CA PHE A 126 10.39 1.80 7.57
C PHE A 126 11.81 1.60 7.07
N ALA A 127 12.79 1.87 7.92
CA ALA A 127 14.18 1.50 7.72
C ALA A 127 14.77 1.03 9.05
N ALA A 128 15.86 0.26 9.00
CA ALA A 128 16.63 -0.03 10.21
C ALA A 128 17.09 1.29 10.84
N ALA A 129 16.91 1.44 12.16
CA ALA A 129 17.39 2.63 12.86
C ALA A 129 18.92 2.67 12.86
N ASP A 130 19.49 3.87 12.86
CA ASP A 130 20.93 4.05 13.02
C ASP A 130 21.37 3.42 14.35
N ALA A 131 22.49 2.69 14.32
CA ALA A 131 23.07 2.14 15.54
C ALA A 131 23.44 3.30 16.48
N SER A 132 22.82 3.32 17.67
CA SER A 132 23.15 4.27 18.74
C SER A 132 24.55 4.04 19.30
#